data_AF-A0A821VB75-F1
#
_entry.id   AF-A0A821VB75-F1
#
_cell.length_a   1.000
_cell.length_b   1.000
_cell.length_c   1.000
_cell.angle_alpha   90.00
_cell.angle_beta   90.00
_cell.angle_gamma   90.00
#
_symmetry.space_group_name_H-M   'P 1'
#
loop_
_entity.id
_entity.type
_entity.pdbx_description
1 polymer ?
#
loop_
_entity_poly.entity_id
_entity_poly.type
_entity_poly.pdbx_seq_one_letter_code
_entity_poly.pdbx_strand_id
1 'polypeptide(L)'
;MRKSIEHYISSCQQCRKFNIVRSKTSGHRKSFDPPTDVFQILHMDFWGPVRTSSQGNRYVIVLTDNLSKYLIAKAMSNNTAKATAEFIMNEFIMIHGAPERLITDNGVHFNNTLMKTITTMINTTHSFSASYHPQTNGQVERFNATFCTQLAKYYDENEDDWDDYLQSVVYAYNTGIHATTGFIPYEPAFGRRQKSPFDSNSSNFTLTQPDKFFKYLQKTRRTILKQAQENISHQQQLTKLRYDKHRKDMSYSIGDLVFLKVCDNRTKLDERWIGPCQVINKTGEQNYFVQDNETGKSTWAHISQLQPVMERVV
;
A
#
# COMPACT_ATOMS: atom_id res chain seq x y z
N MET A 1 -0.65 -15.27 45.39
CA MET A 1 -0.22 -13.86 45.47
C MET A 1 0.19 -13.29 44.11
N ARG A 2 1.25 -13.77 43.45
CA ARG A 2 1.67 -13.27 42.13
C ARG A 2 0.56 -13.30 41.05
N LYS A 3 -0.14 -14.43 40.90
CA LYS A 3 -1.28 -14.56 39.98
C LYS A 3 -2.42 -13.57 40.28
N SER A 4 -2.69 -13.30 41.56
CA SER A 4 -3.73 -12.36 41.99
C SER A 4 -3.35 -10.91 41.69
N ILE A 5 -2.06 -10.56 41.86
CA ILE A 5 -1.51 -9.26 41.49
C ILE A 5 -1.51 -9.10 39.96
N GLU A 6 -1.09 -10.12 39.23
CA GLU A 6 -1.15 -10.14 37.76
C GLU A 6 -2.60 -9.97 37.27
N HIS A 7 -3.56 -10.66 37.90
CA HIS A 7 -4.99 -10.51 37.59
C HIS A 7 -5.50 -9.09 37.90
N TYR A 8 -5.13 -8.52 39.05
CA TYR A 8 -5.47 -7.15 39.44
C TYR A 8 -4.91 -6.10 38.47
N ILE A 9 -3.64 -6.20 38.09
CA ILE A 9 -3.03 -5.30 37.09
C ILE A 9 -3.68 -5.49 35.72
N SER A 10 -4.06 -6.72 35.38
CA SER A 10 -4.64 -7.04 34.06
C SER A 10 -6.10 -6.59 33.89
N SER A 11 -6.83 -6.45 35.00
CA SER A 11 -8.22 -5.96 35.06
C SER A 11 -8.33 -4.46 35.38
N CYS A 12 -7.23 -3.80 35.75
CA CYS A 12 -7.19 -2.35 35.97
C CYS A 12 -7.27 -1.59 34.62
N GLN A 13 -8.37 -0.87 34.40
CA GLN A 13 -8.60 -0.10 33.18
C GLN A 13 -7.52 0.96 32.94
N GLN A 14 -7.12 1.71 33.98
CA GLN A 14 -6.10 2.75 33.87
C GLN A 14 -4.73 2.14 33.51
N CYS A 15 -4.36 1.02 34.11
CA CYS A 15 -3.15 0.30 33.70
C CYS A 15 -3.23 -0.18 32.25
N ARG A 16 -4.40 -0.64 31.77
CA ARG A 16 -4.59 -1.09 30.39
C ARG A 16 -4.52 0.04 29.36
N LYS A 17 -5.07 1.22 29.69
CA LYS A 17 -5.04 2.41 28.81
C LYS A 17 -3.62 2.94 28.59
N PHE A 18 -2.73 2.85 29.58
CA PHE A 18 -1.37 3.43 29.51
C PHE A 18 -0.24 2.42 29.28
N ASN A 19 -0.37 1.16 29.72
CA ASN A 19 0.72 0.20 29.65
C ASN A 19 1.07 -0.22 28.23
N ILE A 20 2.38 -0.39 27.99
CA ILE A 20 2.90 -0.98 26.76
C ILE A 20 2.70 -2.49 26.84
N VAL A 21 1.68 -2.98 26.16
CA VAL A 21 1.51 -4.43 25.96
C VAL A 21 2.52 -4.89 24.92
N ARG A 22 3.54 -5.62 25.37
CA ARG A 22 4.55 -6.26 24.51
C ARG A 22 4.08 -7.60 23.92
N SER A 23 2.78 -7.82 23.80
CA SER A 23 2.28 -9.02 23.12
C SER A 23 2.49 -8.88 21.61
N LYS A 24 2.89 -9.96 20.97
CA LYS A 24 2.97 -10.02 19.52
C LYS A 24 1.54 -9.89 19.00
N THR A 25 1.30 -8.86 18.19
CA THR A 25 -0.02 -8.50 17.68
C THR A 25 -0.72 -9.71 17.05
N SER A 26 -2.03 -9.82 17.22
CA SER A 26 -2.83 -10.96 16.73
C SER A 26 -3.14 -10.85 15.24
N GLY A 27 -3.50 -11.97 14.60
CA GLY A 27 -3.95 -12.05 13.20
C GLY A 27 -2.87 -12.51 12.20
N HIS A 28 -3.20 -13.56 11.45
CA HIS A 28 -2.39 -14.16 10.39
C HIS A 28 -2.39 -13.31 9.11
N ARG A 29 -1.35 -13.36 8.29
CA ARG A 29 -1.38 -12.63 7.01
C ARG A 29 -2.29 -13.33 6.00
N LYS A 30 -3.28 -12.62 5.43
CA LYS A 30 -4.01 -13.12 4.25
C LYS A 30 -3.17 -12.93 2.99
N SER A 31 -2.99 -14.02 2.23
CA SER A 31 -2.45 -13.97 0.86
C SER A 31 -3.60 -13.62 -0.06
N PHE A 32 -3.35 -12.77 -1.05
CA PHE A 32 -4.32 -12.44 -2.08
C PHE A 32 -3.79 -12.91 -3.42
N ASP A 33 -4.68 -13.43 -4.26
CA ASP A 33 -4.29 -13.85 -5.60
C ASP A 33 -3.72 -12.64 -6.35
N PRO A 34 -2.50 -12.77 -6.93
CA PRO A 34 -1.94 -11.70 -7.74
C PRO A 34 -2.86 -11.42 -8.95
N PRO A 35 -2.88 -10.18 -9.46
CA PRO A 35 -3.65 -9.84 -10.65
C PRO A 35 -3.30 -10.74 -11.83
N THR A 36 -4.29 -11.01 -12.68
CA THR A 36 -4.14 -11.88 -13.84
C THR A 36 -3.49 -11.19 -15.03
N ASP A 37 -3.60 -9.85 -15.11
CA ASP A 37 -2.99 -9.05 -16.17
C ASP A 37 -2.38 -7.75 -15.62
N VAL A 38 -1.54 -7.12 -16.43
CA VAL A 38 -0.93 -5.82 -16.11
C VAL A 38 -1.97 -4.71 -16.17
N PHE A 39 -1.79 -3.68 -15.35
CA PHE A 39 -2.68 -2.52 -15.28
C PHE A 39 -4.11 -2.83 -14.80
N GLN A 40 -4.36 -4.06 -14.35
CA GLN A 40 -5.64 -4.45 -13.78
C GLN A 40 -5.89 -3.77 -12.43
N ILE A 41 -4.85 -3.71 -11.58
CA ILE A 41 -4.91 -3.12 -10.24
C ILE A 41 -3.77 -2.13 -10.10
N LEU A 42 -4.10 -0.86 -9.90
CA LEU A 42 -3.13 0.21 -9.67
C LEU A 42 -3.19 0.72 -8.24
N HIS A 43 -2.04 1.17 -7.76
CA HIS A 43 -1.89 1.81 -6.45
C HIS A 43 -1.41 3.24 -6.68
N MET A 44 -2.12 4.22 -6.13
CA MET A 44 -1.77 5.63 -6.24
C MET A 44 -1.54 6.24 -4.86
N ASP A 45 -0.49 7.04 -4.74
CA ASP A 45 -0.04 7.60 -3.47
C ASP A 45 0.63 8.97 -3.68
N PHE A 46 0.73 9.75 -2.61
CA PHE A 46 1.49 11.00 -2.59
C PHE A 46 2.65 10.91 -1.61
N TRP A 47 3.77 11.50 -2.03
CA TRP A 47 4.88 11.79 -1.13
C TRP A 47 5.06 13.29 -0.96
N GLY A 48 5.31 13.72 0.27
CA GLY A 48 5.49 15.10 0.66
C GLY A 48 4.53 15.54 1.77
N PRO A 49 4.52 16.85 2.11
CA PRO A 49 5.27 17.91 1.46
C PRO A 49 6.78 17.82 1.68
N VAL A 50 7.56 18.15 0.65
CA VAL A 50 9.02 18.34 0.72
C VAL A 50 9.38 19.81 0.49
N ARG A 51 10.68 20.17 0.56
CA ARG A 51 11.14 21.50 0.15
C ARG A 51 10.69 21.80 -1.27
N THR A 52 10.30 23.05 -1.47
CA THR A 52 9.81 23.49 -2.77
C THR A 52 11.00 23.57 -3.72
N SER A 53 10.95 22.85 -4.83
CA SER A 53 11.98 22.92 -5.87
C SER A 53 11.99 24.30 -6.54
N SER A 54 13.03 24.55 -7.32
CA SER A 54 13.15 25.73 -8.18
C SER A 54 11.98 25.87 -9.17
N GLN A 55 11.34 24.75 -9.54
CA GLN A 55 10.15 24.75 -10.40
C GLN A 55 8.83 24.89 -9.63
N GLY A 56 8.87 25.06 -8.31
CA GLY A 56 7.68 25.22 -7.47
C GLY A 56 7.00 23.90 -7.07
N ASN A 57 7.66 22.75 -7.27
CA ASN A 57 7.13 21.45 -6.90
C ASN A 57 7.42 21.12 -5.45
N ARG A 58 6.50 20.44 -4.77
CA ARG A 58 6.61 20.13 -3.33
C ARG A 58 5.97 18.80 -2.94
N TYR A 59 5.42 18.07 -3.92
CA TYR A 59 4.88 16.73 -3.77
C TYR A 59 5.33 15.88 -4.94
N VAL A 60 5.32 14.56 -4.76
CA VAL A 60 5.42 13.58 -5.85
C VAL A 60 4.17 12.72 -5.80
N ILE A 61 3.43 12.67 -6.90
CA ILE A 61 2.35 11.68 -7.07
C ILE A 61 2.93 10.45 -7.75
N VAL A 62 2.57 9.28 -7.26
CA VAL A 62 3.10 7.99 -7.71
C VAL A 62 1.95 7.06 -8.04
N LEU A 63 2.04 6.36 -9.17
CA LEU A 63 1.11 5.33 -9.63
C LEU A 63 1.89 4.06 -9.96
N THR A 64 1.54 2.95 -9.34
CA THR A 64 2.27 1.68 -9.50
C THR A 64 1.32 0.55 -9.88
N ASP A 65 1.68 -0.20 -10.92
CA ASP A 65 0.98 -1.43 -11.28
C ASP A 65 1.26 -2.55 -10.28
N ASN A 66 0.20 -3.25 -9.85
CA ASN A 66 0.35 -4.29 -8.86
C ASN A 66 1.09 -5.53 -9.39
N LEU A 67 0.94 -5.88 -10.68
CA LEU A 67 1.54 -7.10 -11.23
C LEU A 67 2.98 -6.87 -11.70
N SER A 68 3.15 -6.00 -12.70
CA SER A 68 4.46 -5.70 -13.31
C SER A 68 5.38 -4.91 -12.38
N LYS A 69 4.81 -4.21 -11.39
CA LYS A 69 5.50 -3.19 -10.58
C LYS A 69 5.91 -1.95 -11.36
N TYR A 70 5.39 -1.77 -12.58
CA TYR A 70 5.71 -0.58 -13.37
C TYR A 70 5.26 0.69 -12.66
N LEU A 71 6.16 1.68 -12.61
CA LEU A 71 6.01 2.92 -11.86
C LEU A 71 5.85 4.11 -12.79
N ILE A 72 4.91 4.99 -12.47
CA ILE A 72 4.77 6.31 -13.05
C ILE A 72 4.80 7.30 -11.88
N ALA A 73 5.61 8.35 -11.98
CA ALA A 73 5.66 9.39 -10.97
C ALA A 73 5.79 10.77 -11.61
N LYS A 74 5.20 11.78 -10.95
CA LYS A 74 5.23 13.17 -11.39
C LYS A 74 5.44 14.12 -10.21
N ALA A 75 6.29 15.13 -10.40
CA ALA A 75 6.47 16.22 -9.45
C ALA A 75 5.27 17.17 -9.54
N MET A 76 4.77 17.60 -8.39
CA MET A 76 3.54 18.36 -8.26
C MET A 76 3.72 19.54 -7.30
N SER A 77 3.22 20.71 -7.67
CA SER A 77 3.18 21.90 -6.81
C SER A 77 2.12 21.83 -5.71
N ASN A 78 1.09 20.99 -5.90
CA ASN A 78 0.01 20.78 -4.95
C ASN A 78 -0.54 19.35 -5.06
N ASN A 79 -1.26 18.90 -4.04
CA ASN A 79 -1.94 17.61 -3.99
C ASN A 79 -3.47 17.77 -4.04
N THR A 80 -3.99 18.76 -4.78
CA THR A 80 -5.45 18.95 -4.86
C THR A 80 -6.14 17.82 -5.62
N ALA A 81 -7.43 17.58 -5.32
CA ALA A 81 -8.25 16.61 -6.05
C ALA A 81 -8.21 16.81 -7.58
N LYS A 82 -8.22 18.08 -8.03
CA LYS A 82 -8.13 18.43 -9.45
C LYS A 82 -6.79 18.00 -10.05
N ALA A 83 -5.69 18.31 -9.37
CA ALA A 83 -4.35 17.93 -9.84
C ALA A 83 -4.16 16.41 -9.87
N THR A 84 -4.70 15.69 -8.88
CA THR A 84 -4.74 14.22 -8.86
C THR A 84 -5.50 13.65 -10.05
N ALA A 85 -6.69 14.20 -10.33
CA ALA A 85 -7.53 13.79 -11.46
C ALA A 85 -6.82 14.03 -12.80
N GLU A 86 -6.22 15.20 -13.00
CA GLU A 86 -5.46 15.53 -14.21
C GLU A 86 -4.27 14.59 -14.39
N PHE A 87 -3.56 14.26 -13.32
CA PHE A 87 -2.46 13.30 -13.35
C PHE A 87 -2.93 11.93 -13.84
N ILE A 88 -3.91 11.30 -13.16
CA ILE A 88 -4.31 9.94 -13.53
C ILE A 88 -4.94 9.87 -14.93
N MET A 89 -5.67 10.91 -15.33
CA MET A 89 -6.26 10.99 -16.66
C MET A 89 -5.20 11.09 -17.75
N ASN A 90 -4.27 12.05 -17.63
CA ASN A 90 -3.32 12.36 -18.69
C ASN A 90 -2.12 11.40 -18.72
N GLU A 91 -1.61 11.02 -17.56
CA GLU A 91 -0.38 10.23 -17.45
C GLU A 91 -0.66 8.71 -17.50
N PHE A 92 -1.91 8.28 -17.35
CA PHE A 92 -2.26 6.87 -17.36
C PHE A 92 -3.43 6.53 -18.25
N ILE A 93 -4.64 7.02 -17.94
CA ILE A 93 -5.88 6.54 -18.57
C ILE A 93 -5.85 6.79 -20.08
N MET A 94 -5.40 7.96 -20.51
CA MET A 94 -5.31 8.31 -21.94
C MET A 94 -4.21 7.56 -22.69
N ILE A 95 -3.24 6.95 -21.99
CA ILE A 95 -2.10 6.25 -22.59
C ILE A 95 -2.30 4.72 -22.56
N HIS A 96 -2.81 4.21 -21.45
CA HIS A 96 -2.85 2.78 -21.14
C HIS A 96 -4.28 2.22 -21.01
N GLY A 97 -5.29 3.08 -20.90
CA GLY A 97 -6.67 2.70 -20.65
C GLY A 97 -7.04 2.68 -19.16
N ALA A 98 -8.31 2.41 -18.88
CA ALA A 98 -8.84 2.38 -17.52
C ALA A 98 -8.50 1.06 -16.79
N PRO A 99 -8.02 1.11 -15.54
CA PRO A 99 -7.81 -0.09 -14.73
C PRO A 99 -9.14 -0.64 -14.20
N GLU A 100 -9.19 -1.91 -13.83
CA GLU A 100 -10.36 -2.48 -13.15
C GLU A 100 -10.48 -1.94 -11.72
N ARG A 101 -9.34 -1.75 -11.03
CA ARG A 101 -9.29 -1.27 -9.66
C ARG A 101 -8.19 -0.25 -9.44
N LEU A 102 -8.56 0.87 -8.82
CA LEU A 102 -7.64 1.88 -8.30
C LEU A 102 -7.65 1.81 -6.78
N ILE A 103 -6.47 1.71 -6.19
CA ILE A 103 -6.27 1.62 -4.75
C ILE A 103 -5.50 2.86 -4.27
N THR A 104 -6.03 3.59 -3.30
CA THR A 104 -5.39 4.79 -2.73
C THR A 104 -5.54 4.83 -1.21
N ASP A 105 -4.85 5.72 -0.52
CA ASP A 105 -5.21 6.04 0.87
C ASP A 105 -6.55 6.80 0.94
N ASN A 106 -7.06 7.00 2.17
CA ASN A 106 -8.31 7.72 2.43
C ASN A 106 -8.13 9.25 2.53
N GLY A 107 -7.04 9.79 1.98
CA GLY A 107 -6.74 11.21 1.96
C GLY A 107 -7.75 12.00 1.12
N VAL A 108 -8.03 13.24 1.51
CA VAL A 108 -9.02 14.11 0.86
C VAL A 108 -8.76 14.35 -0.64
N HIS A 109 -7.51 14.21 -1.05
CA HIS A 109 -7.07 14.35 -2.44
C HIS A 109 -7.42 13.14 -3.31
N PHE A 110 -7.72 11.99 -2.70
CA PHE A 110 -8.26 10.81 -3.38
C PHE A 110 -9.74 10.59 -3.07
N ASN A 111 -10.16 10.75 -1.81
CA ASN A 111 -11.56 10.58 -1.40
C ASN A 111 -12.35 11.89 -1.56
N ASN A 112 -12.80 12.16 -2.77
CA ASN A 112 -13.62 13.31 -3.10
C ASN A 112 -14.59 12.99 -4.24
N THR A 113 -15.56 13.89 -4.46
CA THR A 113 -16.60 13.72 -5.47
C THR A 113 -16.03 13.66 -6.89
N LEU A 114 -14.99 14.43 -7.20
CA LEU A 114 -14.35 14.43 -8.52
C LEU A 114 -13.77 13.05 -8.85
N MET A 115 -12.97 12.48 -7.95
CA MET A 115 -12.39 11.15 -8.14
C MET A 115 -13.46 10.06 -8.23
N LYS A 116 -14.52 10.16 -7.42
CA LYS A 116 -15.66 9.23 -7.48
C LYS A 116 -16.38 9.31 -8.82
N THR A 117 -16.60 10.51 -9.35
CA THR A 117 -17.23 10.73 -10.66
C THR A 117 -16.37 10.16 -11.78
N ILE A 118 -15.07 10.45 -11.79
CA ILE A 118 -14.14 9.95 -12.82
C ILE A 118 -14.10 8.43 -12.80
N THR A 119 -13.88 7.82 -11.63
CA THR A 119 -13.75 6.35 -11.50
C THR A 119 -15.04 5.64 -11.91
N THR A 120 -16.19 6.25 -11.64
CA THR A 120 -17.50 5.74 -12.11
C THR A 120 -17.64 5.85 -13.63
N MET A 121 -17.24 6.97 -14.24
CA MET A 121 -17.33 7.16 -15.70
C MET A 121 -16.47 6.16 -16.49
N ILE A 122 -15.32 5.77 -15.95
CA ILE A 122 -14.40 4.83 -16.59
C ILE A 122 -14.61 3.37 -16.13
N ASN A 123 -15.66 3.08 -15.36
CA ASN A 123 -15.95 1.76 -14.79
C ASN A 123 -14.80 1.16 -13.93
N THR A 124 -14.03 2.02 -13.26
CA THR A 124 -12.98 1.60 -12.32
C THR A 124 -13.53 1.53 -10.90
N THR A 125 -13.27 0.43 -10.20
CA THR A 125 -13.55 0.34 -8.76
C THR A 125 -12.49 1.11 -7.97
N HIS A 126 -12.87 2.21 -7.33
CA HIS A 126 -11.98 2.92 -6.40
C HIS A 126 -12.09 2.32 -4.99
N SER A 127 -11.01 1.74 -4.50
CA SER A 127 -10.91 1.16 -3.16
C SER A 127 -9.91 1.94 -2.32
N PHE A 128 -10.22 2.13 -1.04
CA PHE A 128 -9.28 2.74 -0.10
C PHE A 128 -8.47 1.66 0.60
N SER A 129 -7.16 1.87 0.74
CA SER A 129 -6.36 1.11 1.69
C SER A 129 -6.92 1.41 3.08
N ALA A 130 -7.27 0.36 3.82
CA ALA A 130 -7.57 0.54 5.24
C ALA A 130 -6.29 1.09 5.88
N SER A 131 -6.37 2.26 6.51
CA SER A 131 -5.25 3.06 7.05
C SER A 131 -4.29 2.31 7.97
N TYR A 132 -4.59 1.05 8.29
CA TYR A 132 -3.85 0.21 9.22
C TYR A 132 -3.69 -1.24 8.78
N HIS A 133 -3.85 -1.54 7.48
CA HIS A 133 -3.67 -2.88 6.90
C HIS A 133 -2.51 -2.96 5.90
N PRO A 134 -1.24 -2.82 6.38
CA PRO A 134 -0.04 -2.97 5.55
C PRO A 134 0.15 -4.41 4.99
N GLN A 135 -0.82 -5.30 5.17
CA GLN A 135 -0.78 -6.69 4.71
C GLN A 135 -1.40 -6.87 3.32
N THR A 136 -2.46 -6.12 2.99
CA THR A 136 -3.19 -6.20 1.71
C THR A 136 -2.44 -5.47 0.59
N ASN A 137 -1.92 -4.27 0.89
CA ASN A 137 -1.29 -3.37 -0.09
C ASN A 137 0.16 -3.02 0.24
N GLY A 138 0.65 -3.43 1.41
CA GLY A 138 1.92 -2.93 1.93
C GLY A 138 3.17 -3.40 1.20
N GLN A 139 3.07 -4.13 0.08
CA GLN A 139 4.20 -4.28 -0.83
C GLN A 139 4.39 -3.02 -1.68
N VAL A 140 3.30 -2.47 -2.20
CA VAL A 140 3.35 -1.25 -3.02
C VAL A 140 3.49 -0.02 -2.13
N GLU A 141 2.84 0.03 -0.97
CA GLU A 141 3.01 1.14 -0.02
C GLU A 141 4.46 1.20 0.54
N ARG A 142 5.04 0.06 0.95
CA ARG A 142 6.46 0.01 1.36
C ARG A 142 7.40 0.35 0.21
N PHE A 143 7.01 -0.02 -1.01
CA PHE A 143 7.79 0.31 -2.19
C PHE A 143 7.76 1.81 -2.48
N ASN A 144 6.59 2.45 -2.51
CA ASN A 144 6.46 3.89 -2.69
C ASN A 144 7.28 4.64 -1.64
N ALA A 145 7.23 4.21 -0.36
CA ALA A 145 8.07 4.76 0.69
C ALA A 145 9.59 4.54 0.42
N THR A 146 9.98 3.38 -0.11
CA THR A 146 11.38 3.07 -0.46
C THR A 146 11.85 3.91 -1.66
N PHE A 147 11.03 4.06 -2.70
CA PHE A 147 11.30 4.90 -3.85
C PHE A 147 11.51 6.35 -3.43
N CYS A 148 10.64 6.87 -2.56
CA CYS A 148 10.77 8.20 -2.01
C CYS A 148 12.03 8.35 -1.16
N THR A 149 12.43 7.31 -0.42
CA THR A 149 13.71 7.29 0.31
C THR A 149 14.91 7.28 -0.64
N GLN A 150 14.82 6.62 -1.80
CA GLN A 150 15.87 6.66 -2.82
C GLN A 150 15.96 8.03 -3.47
N LEU A 151 14.82 8.65 -3.78
CA LEU A 151 14.75 10.04 -4.27
C LEU A 151 15.39 11.00 -3.24
N ALA A 152 15.11 10.81 -1.96
CA ALA A 152 15.70 11.60 -0.87
C ALA A 152 17.24 11.44 -0.74
N LYS A 153 17.88 10.49 -1.42
CA LYS A 153 19.36 10.43 -1.46
C LYS A 153 19.96 11.37 -2.50
N TYR A 154 19.18 11.75 -3.50
CA TYR A 154 19.54 12.77 -4.49
C TYR A 154 19.13 14.17 -4.04
N TYR A 155 18.52 14.27 -2.86
CA TYR A 155 18.18 15.53 -2.22
C TYR A 155 19.40 16.03 -1.44
N ASP A 156 19.99 17.13 -1.91
CA ASP A 156 20.92 17.96 -1.14
C ASP A 156 20.12 19.08 -0.47
N GLU A 157 20.39 19.37 0.81
CA GLU A 157 19.70 20.46 1.51
C GLU A 157 20.03 21.85 0.94
N ASN A 158 21.08 21.95 0.13
CA ASN A 158 21.52 23.19 -0.52
C ASN A 158 21.03 23.34 -1.97
N GLU A 159 20.39 22.31 -2.52
CA GLU A 159 19.95 22.28 -3.92
C GLU A 159 18.43 22.00 -4.02
N ASP A 160 17.70 22.92 -4.66
CA ASP A 160 16.25 22.83 -4.86
C ASP A 160 15.93 22.19 -6.24
N ASP A 161 16.63 21.14 -6.66
CA ASP A 161 16.59 20.54 -8.01
C ASP A 161 16.11 19.07 -8.04
N TRP A 162 15.57 18.58 -6.92
CA TRP A 162 15.17 17.17 -6.77
C TRP A 162 14.17 16.69 -7.84
N ASP A 163 13.36 17.58 -8.41
CA ASP A 163 12.38 17.27 -9.44
C ASP A 163 13.00 17.07 -10.82
N ASP A 164 14.20 17.60 -11.07
CA ASP A 164 14.96 17.38 -12.31
C ASP A 164 15.40 15.92 -12.44
N TYR A 165 15.72 15.27 -11.31
CA TYR A 165 16.16 13.87 -11.29
C TYR A 165 15.02 12.85 -11.24
N LEU A 166 13.78 13.28 -10.96
CA LEU A 166 12.67 12.38 -10.71
C LEU A 166 12.49 11.35 -11.85
N GLN A 167 12.48 11.82 -13.10
CA GLN A 167 12.30 10.93 -14.25
C GLN A 167 13.49 9.97 -14.45
N SER A 168 14.71 10.40 -14.11
CA SER A 168 15.89 9.53 -14.13
C SER A 168 15.79 8.42 -13.09
N VAL A 169 15.27 8.72 -11.90
CA VAL A 169 15.04 7.72 -10.83
C VAL A 169 13.92 6.75 -11.24
N VAL A 170 12.81 7.25 -11.80
CA VAL A 170 11.72 6.41 -12.33
C VAL A 170 12.23 5.48 -13.43
N TYR A 171 13.03 6.00 -14.36
CA TYR A 171 13.66 5.21 -15.42
C TYR A 171 14.56 4.11 -14.85
N ALA A 172 15.46 4.46 -13.94
CA ALA A 172 16.37 3.50 -13.29
C ALA A 172 15.59 2.40 -12.56
N TYR A 173 14.48 2.76 -11.91
CA TYR A 173 13.60 1.80 -11.27
C TYR A 173 12.93 0.85 -12.29
N ASN A 174 12.29 1.41 -13.32
CA ASN A 174 11.55 0.62 -14.31
C ASN A 174 12.45 -0.26 -15.18
N THR A 175 13.77 0.00 -15.19
CA THR A 175 14.80 -0.77 -15.88
C THR A 175 15.64 -1.68 -14.95
N GLY A 176 15.47 -1.57 -13.63
CA GLY A 176 16.15 -2.40 -12.63
C GLY A 176 15.37 -3.68 -12.28
N ILE A 177 16.07 -4.74 -11.87
CA ILE A 177 15.42 -6.00 -11.47
C ILE A 177 14.67 -5.80 -10.15
N HIS A 178 13.35 -6.01 -10.16
CA HIS A 178 12.53 -5.88 -8.97
C HIS A 178 12.54 -7.18 -8.13
N ALA A 179 12.89 -7.08 -6.85
CA ALA A 179 13.11 -8.24 -5.98
C ALA A 179 11.90 -9.19 -5.86
N THR A 180 10.66 -8.66 -5.89
CA THR A 180 9.45 -9.50 -5.79
C THR A 180 9.18 -10.27 -7.06
N THR A 181 9.31 -9.63 -8.23
CA THR A 181 8.92 -10.23 -9.52
C THR A 181 10.08 -11.00 -10.14
N GLY A 182 11.33 -10.65 -9.81
CA GLY A 182 12.53 -11.16 -10.48
C GLY A 182 12.72 -10.59 -11.90
N PHE A 183 11.86 -9.67 -12.32
CA PHE A 183 11.90 -9.04 -13.64
C PHE A 183 12.15 -7.54 -13.53
N ILE A 184 12.59 -6.97 -14.63
CA ILE A 184 12.59 -5.53 -14.85
C ILE A 184 11.14 -5.08 -15.01
N PRO A 185 10.58 -4.13 -14.23
CA PRO A 185 9.16 -3.78 -14.27
C PRO A 185 8.58 -3.45 -15.66
N TYR A 186 9.40 -2.84 -16.54
CA TYR A 186 9.01 -2.56 -17.92
C TYR A 186 8.72 -3.85 -18.74
N GLU A 187 9.43 -4.94 -18.46
CA GLU A 187 9.34 -6.19 -19.22
C GLU A 187 7.97 -6.89 -19.12
N PRO A 188 7.40 -7.15 -17.91
CA PRO A 188 6.04 -7.63 -17.78
C PRO A 188 5.01 -6.62 -18.28
N ALA A 189 5.22 -5.32 -18.08
CA ALA A 189 4.28 -4.28 -18.50
C ALA A 189 4.08 -4.23 -20.03
N PHE A 190 5.16 -4.35 -20.80
CA PHE A 190 5.14 -4.15 -22.25
C PHE A 190 5.54 -5.37 -23.07
N GLY A 191 5.89 -6.49 -22.43
CA GLY A 191 6.28 -7.73 -23.10
C GLY A 191 7.62 -7.66 -23.84
N ARG A 192 8.42 -6.63 -23.58
CA ARG A 192 9.75 -6.40 -24.17
C ARG A 192 10.63 -5.65 -23.19
N ARG A 193 11.95 -5.75 -23.33
CA ARG A 193 12.87 -4.89 -22.59
C ARG A 193 12.88 -3.48 -23.17
N GLN A 194 12.99 -2.50 -22.28
CA GLN A 194 13.26 -1.12 -22.68
C GLN A 194 14.67 -1.04 -23.26
N LYS A 195 14.81 -0.39 -24.43
CA LYS A 195 16.14 -0.10 -24.98
C LYS A 195 16.71 1.10 -24.23
N SER A 196 17.89 0.95 -23.65
CA SER A 196 18.55 2.08 -23.02
C SER A 196 19.09 3.05 -24.08
N PRO A 197 18.98 4.37 -23.88
CA PRO A 197 19.69 5.35 -24.71
C PRO A 197 21.22 5.12 -24.75
N PHE A 198 21.75 4.39 -23.77
CA PHE A 198 23.17 4.09 -23.61
C PHE A 198 23.57 2.69 -24.11
N ASP A 199 22.62 1.88 -24.60
CA ASP A 199 22.92 0.56 -25.14
C ASP A 199 23.53 0.68 -26.54
N SER A 200 24.86 0.49 -26.67
CA SER A 200 25.57 0.59 -27.95
C SER A 200 25.23 -0.55 -28.93
N ASN A 201 24.61 -1.63 -28.46
CA ASN A 201 24.34 -2.85 -29.23
C ASN A 201 22.93 -3.37 -28.95
N SER A 202 21.90 -2.62 -29.33
CA SER A 202 20.56 -3.20 -29.36
C SER A 202 20.44 -4.08 -30.61
N SER A 203 20.40 -5.39 -30.42
CA SER A 203 20.17 -6.36 -31.48
C SER A 203 18.96 -5.95 -32.31
N ASN A 204 19.21 -5.74 -33.60
CA ASN A 204 18.22 -5.35 -34.58
C ASN A 204 17.25 -6.51 -34.78
N PHE A 205 16.16 -6.55 -34.02
CA PHE A 205 14.93 -7.14 -34.57
C PHE A 205 14.46 -6.20 -35.66
N THR A 206 14.93 -6.47 -36.88
CA THR A 206 14.49 -5.78 -38.08
C THR A 206 12.99 -5.97 -38.18
N LEU A 207 12.22 -4.87 -38.28
CA LEU A 207 10.76 -4.84 -38.43
C LEU A 207 10.25 -5.54 -39.70
N THR A 208 11.11 -6.27 -40.43
CA THR A 208 10.83 -6.91 -41.71
C THR A 208 9.84 -8.07 -41.61
N GLN A 209 9.50 -8.58 -40.41
CA GLN A 209 8.47 -9.61 -40.23
C GLN A 209 7.56 -9.34 -39.01
N PRO A 210 6.58 -8.43 -39.14
CA PRO A 210 5.66 -8.03 -38.07
C PRO A 210 4.92 -9.20 -37.41
N ASP A 211 4.47 -10.20 -38.17
CA ASP A 211 3.74 -11.35 -37.63
C ASP A 211 4.58 -12.24 -36.74
N LYS A 212 5.87 -12.44 -37.09
CA LYS A 212 6.79 -13.21 -36.25
C LYS A 212 7.11 -12.44 -34.97
N PHE A 213 7.30 -11.13 -35.08
CA PHE A 213 7.50 -10.26 -33.92
C PHE A 213 6.28 -10.26 -32.99
N PHE A 214 5.06 -10.16 -33.54
CA PHE A 214 3.83 -10.22 -32.75
C PHE A 214 3.65 -11.56 -32.03
N LYS A 215 3.86 -12.69 -32.72
CA LYS A 215 3.82 -14.03 -32.10
C LYS A 215 4.88 -14.20 -31.02
N TYR A 216 6.09 -13.67 -31.24
CA TYR A 216 7.16 -13.65 -30.26
C TYR A 216 6.75 -12.84 -29.02
N LEU A 217 6.30 -11.58 -29.19
CA LEU A 217 5.84 -10.74 -28.09
C LEU A 217 4.71 -11.39 -27.29
N GLN A 218 3.73 -12.00 -27.97
CA GLN A 218 2.61 -12.67 -27.30
C GLN A 218 3.10 -13.86 -26.45
N LYS A 219 4.03 -14.66 -26.98
CA LYS A 219 4.63 -15.78 -26.24
C LYS A 219 5.45 -15.27 -25.05
N THR A 220 6.33 -14.31 -25.28
CA THR A 220 7.20 -13.71 -24.26
C THR A 220 6.39 -13.09 -23.13
N ARG A 221 5.38 -12.27 -23.45
CA ARG A 221 4.46 -11.68 -22.45
C ARG A 221 3.81 -12.76 -21.60
N ARG A 222 3.21 -13.80 -22.21
CA ARG A 222 2.57 -14.89 -21.47
C ARG A 222 3.52 -15.60 -20.49
N THR A 223 4.75 -15.89 -20.93
CA THR A 223 5.75 -16.55 -20.09
C THR A 223 6.18 -15.65 -18.92
N ILE A 224 6.43 -14.38 -19.18
CA ILE A 224 6.88 -13.42 -18.15
C ILE A 224 5.78 -13.18 -17.12
N LEU A 225 4.53 -12.95 -17.55
CA LEU A 225 3.42 -12.71 -16.64
C LEU A 225 3.17 -13.92 -15.73
N LYS A 226 3.20 -15.13 -16.28
CA LYS A 226 3.05 -16.36 -15.50
C LYS A 226 4.16 -16.48 -14.44
N GLN A 227 5.41 -16.27 -14.83
CA GLN A 227 6.53 -16.34 -13.90
C GLN A 227 6.47 -15.23 -12.84
N ALA A 228 6.04 -14.03 -13.20
CA ALA A 228 5.86 -12.92 -12.25
C ALA A 228 4.76 -13.23 -11.22
N GLN A 229 3.63 -13.82 -11.65
CA GLN A 229 2.56 -14.26 -10.75
C GLN A 229 3.05 -15.34 -9.78
N GLU A 230 3.77 -16.34 -10.27
CA GLU A 230 4.36 -17.40 -9.46
C GLU A 230 5.35 -16.83 -8.43
N ASN A 231 6.23 -15.92 -8.85
CA ASN A 231 7.21 -15.27 -7.98
C ASN A 231 6.53 -14.40 -6.90
N ILE A 232 5.51 -13.61 -7.28
CA ILE A 232 4.72 -12.82 -6.31
C ILE A 232 4.05 -13.75 -5.31
N SER A 233 3.40 -14.81 -5.77
CA SER A 233 2.70 -15.78 -4.91
C SER A 233 3.65 -16.44 -3.93
N HIS A 234 4.81 -16.89 -4.41
CA HIS A 234 5.86 -17.48 -3.58
C HIS A 234 6.40 -16.49 -2.54
N GLN A 235 6.68 -15.24 -2.93
CA GLN A 235 7.13 -14.20 -1.98
C GLN A 235 6.06 -13.84 -0.95
N GLN A 236 4.79 -13.82 -1.34
CA GLN A 236 3.68 -13.63 -0.40
C GLN A 236 3.62 -14.77 0.62
N GLN A 237 3.77 -16.03 0.20
CA GLN A 237 3.81 -17.19 1.09
C GLN A 237 4.99 -17.14 2.06
N LEU A 238 6.20 -16.84 1.58
CA LEU A 238 7.38 -16.69 2.45
C LEU A 238 7.18 -15.57 3.47
N THR A 239 6.62 -14.43 3.04
CA THR A 239 6.37 -13.30 3.93
C THR A 239 5.28 -13.63 4.94
N LYS A 240 4.24 -14.40 4.55
CA LYS A 240 3.22 -14.93 5.44
C LYS A 240 3.83 -15.84 6.50
N LEU A 241 4.61 -16.86 6.11
CA LEU A 241 5.28 -17.77 7.04
C LEU A 241 6.16 -17.03 8.05
N ARG A 242 6.96 -16.06 7.60
CA ARG A 242 7.80 -15.23 8.48
C ARG A 242 6.96 -14.39 9.44
N TYR A 243 5.85 -13.83 8.96
CA TYR A 243 4.96 -12.98 9.74
C TYR A 243 4.16 -13.77 10.79
N ASP A 244 3.71 -14.97 10.41
CA ASP A 244 2.83 -15.82 11.22
C ASP A 244 3.59 -16.63 12.27
N LYS A 245 4.90 -16.89 12.08
CA LYS A 245 5.79 -17.71 12.95
C LYS A 245 5.67 -17.42 14.46
N HIS A 246 5.20 -16.23 14.83
CA HIS A 246 5.10 -15.82 16.22
C HIS A 246 3.76 -15.18 16.63
N ARG A 247 2.70 -15.30 15.82
CA ARG A 247 1.39 -14.73 16.17
C ARG A 247 0.48 -15.76 16.82
N LYS A 248 -0.44 -15.25 17.65
CA LYS A 248 -1.48 -16.05 18.31
C LYS A 248 -2.78 -15.93 17.53
N ASP A 249 -3.48 -17.04 17.39
CA ASP A 249 -4.88 -17.04 16.97
C ASP A 249 -5.72 -16.42 18.08
N MET A 250 -6.30 -15.26 17.77
CA MET A 250 -7.35 -14.66 18.58
C MET A 250 -8.53 -14.41 17.66
N SER A 251 -9.72 -14.45 18.21
CA SER A 251 -10.96 -14.07 17.52
C SER A 251 -11.90 -13.46 18.54
N TYR A 252 -12.69 -12.48 18.11
CA TYR A 252 -13.73 -11.84 18.91
C TYR A 252 -15.12 -12.15 18.32
N SER A 253 -16.11 -12.22 19.20
CA SER A 253 -17.54 -12.38 18.86
C SER A 253 -18.26 -11.03 18.88
N ILE A 254 -19.40 -10.94 18.19
CA ILE A 254 -20.27 -9.77 18.29
C ILE A 254 -20.75 -9.67 19.75
N GLY A 255 -20.61 -8.49 20.34
CA GLY A 255 -20.90 -8.23 21.74
C GLY A 255 -19.67 -8.20 22.66
N ASP A 256 -18.51 -8.72 22.22
CA ASP A 256 -17.29 -8.72 23.04
C ASP A 256 -16.80 -7.29 23.32
N LEU A 257 -16.27 -7.09 24.54
CA LEU A 257 -15.62 -5.84 24.93
C LEU A 257 -14.12 -5.87 24.63
N VAL A 258 -13.65 -4.86 23.90
CA VAL A 258 -12.27 -4.73 23.43
C VAL A 258 -11.77 -3.30 23.64
N PHE A 259 -10.47 -3.16 23.89
CA PHE A 259 -9.76 -1.89 23.81
C PHE A 259 -9.23 -1.68 22.39
N LEU A 260 -9.39 -0.47 21.85
CA LEU A 260 -8.92 -0.05 20.53
C LEU A 260 -7.61 0.74 20.64
N LYS A 261 -6.58 0.36 19.89
CA LYS A 261 -5.28 1.05 19.93
C LYS A 261 -5.35 2.46 19.31
N VAL A 262 -4.77 3.45 19.99
CA VAL A 262 -4.58 4.82 19.47
C VAL A 262 -3.34 4.86 18.58
N CYS A 263 -3.50 5.27 17.33
CA CYS A 263 -2.44 5.27 16.31
C CYS A 263 -1.97 6.65 15.84
N ASP A 264 -2.72 7.73 16.10
CA ASP A 264 -2.40 9.09 15.62
C ASP A 264 -1.57 9.91 16.63
N ASN A 265 -0.95 10.99 16.14
CA ASN A 265 -0.20 12.08 16.81
C ASN A 265 -0.26 12.12 18.35
N ARG A 266 0.37 11.13 18.98
CA ARG A 266 0.44 10.96 20.42
C ARG A 266 1.64 11.70 21.00
N THR A 267 1.42 12.45 22.06
CA THR A 267 2.47 12.83 22.99
C THR A 267 2.85 11.63 23.87
N LYS A 268 3.96 11.74 24.62
CA LYS A 268 4.42 10.64 25.51
C LYS A 268 3.42 10.32 26.63
N LEU A 269 2.52 11.25 26.96
CA LEU A 269 1.55 11.14 28.06
C LEU A 269 0.16 10.69 27.60
N ASP A 270 -0.09 10.56 26.30
CA ASP A 270 -1.42 10.21 25.81
C ASP A 270 -1.74 8.72 25.98
N GLU A 271 -3.04 8.44 26.20
CA GLU A 271 -3.58 7.09 26.28
C GLU A 271 -3.22 6.27 25.03
N ARG A 272 -2.82 5.01 25.24
CA ARG A 272 -2.45 4.10 24.15
C ARG A 272 -3.64 3.34 23.59
N TRP A 273 -4.73 3.28 24.34
CA TRP A 273 -5.92 2.50 24.04
C TRP A 273 -7.19 3.25 24.44
N ILE A 274 -8.16 3.29 23.54
CA ILE A 274 -9.52 3.80 23.74
C ILE A 274 -10.44 2.64 24.11
N GLY A 275 -11.45 2.91 24.92
CA GLY A 275 -12.48 1.95 25.30
C GLY A 275 -12.73 1.88 26.81
N PRO A 276 -13.57 0.94 27.26
CA PRO A 276 -13.99 -0.27 26.54
C PRO A 276 -14.93 0.00 25.35
N CYS A 277 -14.62 -0.61 24.21
CA CYS A 277 -15.44 -0.60 23.00
C CYS A 277 -16.15 -1.94 22.83
N GLN A 278 -17.35 -1.94 22.26
CA GLN A 278 -18.10 -3.15 21.92
C GLN A 278 -17.92 -3.53 20.45
N VAL A 279 -17.73 -4.82 20.16
CA VAL A 279 -17.75 -5.36 18.79
C VAL A 279 -19.20 -5.42 18.30
N ILE A 280 -19.55 -4.58 17.34
CA ILE A 280 -20.89 -4.55 16.73
C ILE A 280 -20.99 -5.53 15.56
N ASN A 281 -19.93 -5.60 14.76
CA ASN A 281 -19.93 -6.41 13.55
C ASN A 281 -18.52 -6.95 13.25
N LYS A 282 -18.43 -7.99 12.42
CA LYS A 282 -17.17 -8.51 11.92
C LYS A 282 -17.23 -8.75 10.42
N THR A 283 -16.16 -8.43 9.71
CA THR A 283 -16.03 -8.69 8.26
C THR A 283 -14.80 -9.54 8.02
N GLY A 284 -15.03 -10.78 7.57
CA GLY A 284 -14.00 -11.81 7.52
C GLY A 284 -13.52 -12.21 8.91
N GLU A 285 -12.30 -12.72 8.99
CA GLU A 285 -11.73 -13.30 10.23
C GLU A 285 -10.96 -12.29 11.09
N GLN A 286 -10.67 -11.10 10.57
CA GLN A 286 -9.65 -10.22 11.16
C GLN A 286 -10.06 -8.75 11.27
N ASN A 287 -11.17 -8.33 10.64
CA ASN A 287 -11.67 -6.96 10.72
C ASN A 287 -12.94 -6.91 11.53
N TYR A 288 -13.00 -5.97 12.46
CA TYR A 288 -14.09 -5.81 13.41
C TYR A 288 -14.57 -4.36 13.38
N PHE A 289 -15.89 -4.17 13.37
CA PHE A 289 -16.51 -2.88 13.56
C PHE A 289 -16.77 -2.69 15.05
N VAL A 290 -16.09 -1.72 15.65
CA VAL A 290 -16.15 -1.47 17.09
C VAL A 290 -16.76 -0.10 17.36
N GLN A 291 -17.56 0.00 18.43
CA GLN A 291 -18.12 1.25 18.93
C GLN A 291 -17.62 1.51 20.34
N ASP A 292 -17.13 2.72 20.57
CA ASP A 292 -16.77 3.18 21.91
C ASP A 292 -18.02 3.42 22.74
N ASN A 293 -18.08 2.80 23.93
CA ASN A 293 -19.22 2.90 24.82
C ASN A 293 -19.33 4.29 25.47
N GLU A 294 -18.23 5.04 25.59
CA GLU A 294 -18.22 6.36 26.21
C GLU A 294 -18.60 7.47 25.21
N THR A 295 -18.05 7.41 24.00
CA THR A 295 -18.22 8.49 23.01
C THR A 295 -19.24 8.18 21.91
N GLY A 296 -19.67 6.91 21.78
CA GLY A 296 -20.56 6.43 20.72
C GLY A 296 -19.92 6.39 19.33
N LYS A 297 -18.66 6.83 19.18
CA LYS A 297 -17.93 6.79 17.90
C LYS A 297 -17.63 5.36 17.50
N SER A 298 -17.84 5.06 16.21
CA SER A 298 -17.62 3.74 15.64
C SER A 298 -16.54 3.78 14.56
N THR A 299 -15.75 2.71 14.49
CA THR A 299 -14.67 2.59 13.50
C THR A 299 -14.35 1.14 13.18
N TRP A 300 -13.77 0.90 12.01
CA TRP A 300 -13.22 -0.40 11.63
C TRP A 300 -11.81 -0.56 12.20
N ALA A 301 -11.58 -1.69 12.87
CA ALA A 301 -10.30 -2.03 13.46
C ALA A 301 -9.86 -3.44 13.04
N HIS A 302 -8.57 -3.57 12.72
CA HIS A 302 -7.97 -4.89 12.53
C HIS A 302 -7.73 -5.56 13.89
N ILE A 303 -7.76 -6.89 13.95
CA ILE A 303 -7.55 -7.66 15.18
C ILE A 303 -6.22 -7.34 15.88
N SER A 304 -5.20 -6.90 15.14
CA SER A 304 -3.93 -6.45 15.73
C SER A 304 -4.03 -5.13 16.50
N GLN A 305 -5.12 -4.39 16.33
CA GLN A 305 -5.41 -3.12 17.01
C GLN A 305 -6.38 -3.30 18.18
N LEU A 306 -6.79 -4.54 18.46
CA LEU A 306 -7.76 -4.87 19.49
C LEU A 306 -7.11 -5.68 20.60
N GLN A 307 -7.48 -5.36 21.83
CA GLN A 307 -7.11 -6.13 23.02
C GLN A 307 -8.37 -6.50 23.80
N PRO A 308 -8.52 -7.73 24.33
CA PRO A 308 -9.69 -8.09 25.10
C PRO A 308 -9.80 -7.23 26.36
N VAL A 309 -11.01 -6.90 26.79
CA VAL A 309 -11.25 -6.42 28.16
C VAL A 309 -11.31 -7.65 29.07
N MET A 310 -10.57 -7.65 30.18
CA MET A 310 -10.74 -8.68 31.20
C MET A 310 -11.70 -8.14 32.25
N GLU A 311 -12.86 -8.79 32.38
CA GLU A 311 -13.82 -8.47 33.43
C GLU A 311 -13.24 -8.82 34.80
N ARG A 312 -13.55 -7.99 35.80
CA ARG A 312 -13.31 -8.33 37.20
C ARG A 312 -14.30 -9.43 37.56
N VAL A 313 -13.82 -10.64 37.76
CA VAL A 313 -14.58 -11.61 38.54
C VAL A 313 -14.52 -11.10 39.97
N VAL A 314 -15.66 -10.57 40.44
CA VAL A 314 -15.87 -10.18 41.84
C VAL A 314 -15.90 -11.44 42.69
#